data_AF-A0A925TKW4-F1
#
_entry.id   AF-A0A925TKW4-F1
#
_cell.length_a   1.000
_cell.length_b   1.000
_cell.length_c   1.000
_cell.angle_alpha   90.00
_cell.angle_beta   90.00
_cell.angle_gamma   90.00
#
_symmetry.space_group_name_H-M   'P 1'
#
loop_
_entity.id
_entity.type
_entity.pdbx_description
1 polymer ?
#
loop_
_entity_poly.entity_id
_entity_poly.type
_entity_poly.pdbx_seq_one_letter_code
_entity_poly.pdbx_strand_id
1 'polypeptide(L)'
;MLTAPVAPPPQKPFLIQKKRTRLLGLTLDEIIRAFFGGNAFMAVVVLALITVFLFREGSAFFGQNRESITLYRKAGLEYVDYMRDQQESHTALTRYLFDIRLRAVKTLTENEGQSVETANEKLAAFDEFAGRYSDTIEPVRGLVSELTDVAVAIKEKYTINEDAKKERAQFLAAGMTDEANEVKIIETDFKAELAPLVGVTPAYVEASNGVAAAIKEVLATTPVLPVPVLEERMTRFKELNAQYLATFPETQRKLETWDYQKPIPLMDTVKGFIFGKQWLTASFWQDWYGVVPLFVGSLMVSVIALFMAVPLGVGAAI
;
A
#
# COMPACT_ATOMS: atom_id res chain seq x y z
N MET A 1 -10.26 -72.09 -54.69
CA MET A 1 -10.98 -72.90 -53.69
C MET A 1 -11.55 -71.95 -52.64
N LEU A 2 -12.87 -71.93 -52.50
CA LEU A 2 -13.62 -71.15 -51.51
C LEU A 2 -13.31 -71.67 -50.09
N THR A 3 -12.86 -70.82 -49.18
CA THR A 3 -12.86 -71.12 -47.74
C THR A 3 -13.97 -70.33 -47.08
N ALA A 4 -14.97 -71.06 -46.58
CA ALA A 4 -16.16 -70.53 -45.93
C ALA A 4 -15.80 -69.78 -44.62
N PRO A 5 -16.57 -68.75 -44.23
CA PRO A 5 -16.33 -68.00 -42.99
C PRO A 5 -16.80 -68.82 -41.77
N VAL A 6 -15.92 -68.92 -40.77
CA VAL A 6 -16.20 -69.56 -39.48
C VAL A 6 -17.04 -68.60 -38.63
N ALA A 7 -18.22 -69.03 -38.21
CA ALA A 7 -19.09 -68.26 -37.31
C ALA A 7 -18.53 -68.26 -35.87
N PRO A 8 -18.54 -67.10 -35.17
CA PRO A 8 -18.05 -67.01 -33.80
C PRO A 8 -18.99 -67.72 -32.81
N PRO A 9 -18.45 -68.29 -31.72
CA PRO A 9 -19.25 -69.04 -30.75
C PRO A 9 -20.21 -68.12 -29.97
N PRO A 10 -21.37 -68.63 -29.52
CA PRO A 10 -22.40 -67.83 -28.86
C PRO A 10 -21.91 -67.32 -27.49
N GLN A 11 -21.89 -66.00 -27.33
CA GLN A 11 -21.59 -65.35 -26.06
C GLN A 11 -22.78 -65.49 -25.09
N LYS A 12 -22.56 -66.08 -23.92
CA LYS A 12 -23.56 -66.12 -22.84
C LYS A 12 -23.70 -64.71 -22.23
N PRO A 13 -24.91 -64.19 -22.00
CA PRO A 13 -25.09 -62.88 -21.41
C PRO A 13 -24.62 -62.89 -19.95
N PHE A 14 -23.62 -62.08 -19.63
CA PHE A 14 -23.17 -61.81 -18.26
C PHE A 14 -24.25 -61.00 -17.53
N LEU A 15 -25.12 -61.68 -16.78
CA LEU A 15 -26.11 -61.06 -15.91
C LEU A 15 -25.49 -60.77 -14.54
N ILE A 16 -24.76 -59.66 -14.41
CA ILE A 16 -24.38 -59.15 -13.09
C ILE A 16 -25.54 -58.31 -12.54
N GLN A 17 -26.45 -58.94 -11.78
CA GLN A 17 -27.43 -58.21 -10.96
C GLN A 17 -26.77 -57.74 -9.67
N LYS A 18 -26.29 -56.49 -9.66
CA LYS A 18 -25.76 -55.84 -8.44
C LYS A 18 -26.92 -55.63 -7.46
N LYS A 19 -26.93 -56.35 -6.34
CA LYS A 19 -27.98 -56.29 -5.31
C LYS A 19 -27.94 -54.91 -4.65
N ARG A 20 -28.77 -53.96 -5.10
CA ARG A 20 -28.91 -52.62 -4.50
C ARG A 20 -29.61 -52.77 -3.15
N THR A 21 -28.90 -52.56 -2.06
CA THR A 21 -29.49 -52.45 -0.73
C THR A 21 -30.31 -51.16 -0.67
N ARG A 22 -31.62 -51.30 -0.48
CA ARG A 22 -32.56 -50.18 -0.32
C ARG A 22 -32.91 -50.08 1.15
N LEU A 23 -32.71 -48.90 1.74
CA LEU A 23 -33.11 -48.59 3.11
C LEU A 23 -34.19 -47.50 3.01
N LEU A 24 -35.38 -47.74 3.60
CA LEU A 24 -36.52 -46.82 3.51
C LEU A 24 -36.94 -46.42 2.07
N GLY A 25 -36.82 -47.36 1.12
CA GLY A 25 -37.23 -47.14 -0.27
C GLY A 25 -36.22 -46.36 -1.13
N LEU A 26 -35.15 -45.82 -0.53
CA LEU A 26 -34.06 -45.14 -1.22
C LEU A 26 -32.83 -46.05 -1.31
N THR A 27 -32.09 -45.96 -2.41
CA THR A 27 -30.78 -46.60 -2.53
C THR A 27 -29.76 -45.86 -1.66
N LEU A 28 -28.75 -46.56 -1.13
CA LEU A 28 -27.65 -45.91 -0.38
C LEU A 28 -27.00 -44.78 -1.18
N ASP A 29 -26.87 -44.93 -2.50
CA ASP A 29 -26.37 -43.90 -3.40
C ASP A 29 -27.25 -42.63 -3.41
N GLU A 30 -28.58 -42.76 -3.30
CA GLU A 30 -29.50 -41.63 -3.24
C GLU A 30 -29.43 -40.92 -1.88
N ILE A 31 -29.25 -41.65 -0.78
CA ILE A 31 -29.08 -41.08 0.56
C ILE A 31 -27.76 -40.31 0.65
N ILE A 32 -26.66 -40.90 0.15
CA ILE A 32 -25.34 -40.26 0.08
C ILE A 32 -25.44 -39.01 -0.80
N ARG A 33 -26.07 -39.09 -1.97
CA ARG A 33 -26.21 -37.94 -2.88
C ARG A 33 -27.07 -36.81 -2.29
N ALA A 34 -28.12 -37.13 -1.55
CA ALA A 34 -28.94 -36.14 -0.83
C ALA A 34 -28.18 -35.52 0.34
N PHE A 35 -27.39 -36.30 1.09
CA PHE A 35 -26.57 -35.82 2.20
C PHE A 35 -25.44 -34.89 1.73
N PHE A 36 -24.67 -35.30 0.71
CA PHE A 36 -23.62 -34.46 0.12
C PHE A 36 -24.21 -33.26 -0.63
N GLY A 37 -25.35 -33.40 -1.30
CA GLY A 37 -26.07 -32.30 -1.94
C GLY A 37 -26.61 -31.27 -0.95
N GLY A 38 -27.15 -31.72 0.19
CA GLY A 38 -27.62 -30.86 1.27
C GLY A 38 -26.49 -30.10 1.96
N ASN A 39 -25.37 -30.78 2.26
CA ASN A 39 -24.19 -30.13 2.82
C ASN A 39 -23.54 -29.14 1.83
N ALA A 40 -23.47 -29.48 0.54
CA ALA A 40 -22.97 -28.57 -0.49
C ALA A 40 -23.87 -27.33 -0.64
N PHE A 41 -25.20 -27.51 -0.64
CA PHE A 41 -26.14 -26.39 -0.66
C PHE A 41 -25.98 -25.49 0.56
N MET A 42 -25.87 -26.07 1.77
CA MET A 42 -25.63 -25.30 2.99
C MET A 42 -24.29 -24.55 2.95
N ALA A 43 -23.23 -25.17 2.46
CA ALA A 43 -21.93 -24.51 2.29
C ALA A 43 -22.02 -23.32 1.31
N VAL A 44 -22.74 -23.47 0.20
CA VAL A 44 -22.97 -22.38 -0.76
C VAL A 44 -23.77 -21.25 -0.13
N VAL A 45 -24.83 -21.56 0.63
CA VAL A 45 -25.63 -20.56 1.35
C VAL A 45 -24.80 -19.84 2.41
N VAL A 46 -24.01 -20.57 3.20
CA VAL A 46 -23.12 -19.98 4.21
C VAL A 46 -22.08 -19.08 3.55
N LEU A 47 -21.43 -19.52 2.47
CA LEU A 47 -20.47 -18.70 1.73
C LEU A 47 -21.12 -17.43 1.15
N ALA A 48 -22.35 -17.55 0.62
CA ALA A 48 -23.11 -16.41 0.13
C ALA A 48 -23.44 -15.42 1.26
N LEU A 49 -23.88 -15.91 2.43
CA LEU A 49 -24.16 -15.07 3.59
C LEU A 49 -22.90 -14.38 4.15
N ILE A 50 -21.78 -15.10 4.23
CA ILE A 50 -20.48 -14.52 4.61
C ILE A 50 -20.09 -13.45 3.60
N THR A 51 -20.25 -13.71 2.31
CA THR A 51 -19.94 -12.74 1.25
C THR A 51 -20.78 -11.47 1.41
N VAL A 52 -22.10 -11.60 1.57
CA VAL A 52 -23.01 -10.45 1.79
C VAL A 52 -22.65 -9.69 3.07
N PHE A 53 -22.31 -10.39 4.15
CA PHE A 53 -21.90 -9.75 5.40
C PHE A 53 -20.60 -8.96 5.23
N LEU A 54 -19.59 -9.54 4.57
CA LEU A 54 -18.33 -8.85 4.27
C LEU A 54 -18.55 -7.61 3.40
N PHE A 55 -19.44 -7.67 2.41
CA PHE A 55 -19.79 -6.50 1.59
C PHE A 55 -20.53 -5.43 2.40
N ARG A 56 -21.47 -5.83 3.28
CA ARG A 56 -22.22 -4.90 4.13
C ARG A 56 -21.29 -4.17 5.10
N GLU A 57 -20.45 -4.90 5.84
CA GLU A 57 -19.50 -4.29 6.78
C GLU A 57 -18.40 -3.51 6.05
N GLY A 58 -17.88 -4.05 4.93
CA GLY A 58 -16.88 -3.38 4.11
C GLY A 58 -17.39 -2.09 3.46
N SER A 59 -18.69 -1.98 3.17
CA SER A 59 -19.27 -0.77 2.57
C SER A 59 -19.20 0.45 3.52
N ALA A 60 -19.34 0.25 4.83
CA ALA A 60 -19.23 1.30 5.83
C ALA A 60 -17.79 1.85 5.92
N PHE A 61 -16.79 0.97 5.79
CA PHE A 61 -15.38 1.34 5.74
C PHE A 61 -15.08 2.33 4.60
N PHE A 62 -15.66 2.16 3.41
CA PHE A 62 -15.41 3.10 2.30
C PHE A 62 -15.98 4.50 2.56
N GLY A 63 -17.09 4.61 3.30
CA GLY A 63 -17.63 5.89 3.76
C GLY A 63 -16.66 6.61 4.70
N GLN A 64 -16.22 5.90 5.74
CA GLN A 64 -15.23 6.41 6.70
C GLN A 64 -13.90 6.78 6.02
N ASN A 65 -13.44 5.96 5.08
CA ASN A 65 -12.23 6.22 4.32
C ASN A 65 -12.35 7.50 3.48
N ARG A 66 -13.50 7.72 2.83
CA ARG A 66 -13.75 8.94 2.07
C ARG A 66 -13.74 10.18 2.96
N GLU A 67 -14.32 10.10 4.17
CA GLU A 67 -14.26 11.17 5.16
C GLU A 67 -12.82 11.45 5.60
N SER A 68 -12.05 10.40 5.89
CA SER A 68 -10.63 10.50 6.23
C SER A 68 -9.82 11.19 5.14
N ILE A 69 -9.96 10.77 3.88
CA ILE A 69 -9.26 11.38 2.73
C ILE A 69 -9.74 12.83 2.50
N THR A 70 -11.03 13.11 2.73
CA THR A 70 -11.56 14.47 2.61
C THR A 70 -10.95 15.38 3.67
N LEU A 71 -10.84 14.92 4.92
CA LEU A 71 -10.13 15.63 5.98
C LEU A 71 -8.65 15.79 5.63
N TYR A 72 -8.02 14.74 5.11
CA TYR A 72 -6.62 14.77 4.69
C TYR A 72 -6.34 15.90 3.69
N ARG A 73 -7.19 16.05 2.66
CA ARG A 73 -7.17 17.18 1.74
C ARG A 73 -7.46 18.49 2.46
N LYS A 74 -8.54 18.58 3.24
CA LYS A 74 -8.93 19.83 3.93
C LYS A 74 -7.86 20.36 4.89
N ALA A 75 -7.09 19.47 5.50
CA ALA A 75 -6.00 19.83 6.42
C ALA A 75 -4.71 20.24 5.70
N GLY A 76 -4.65 20.12 4.36
CA GLY A 76 -3.46 20.47 3.58
C GLY A 76 -2.42 19.36 3.50
N LEU A 77 -2.71 18.15 3.98
CA LEU A 77 -1.73 17.06 3.95
C LEU A 77 -1.46 16.55 2.53
N GLU A 78 -2.48 16.51 1.68
CA GLU A 78 -2.31 16.20 0.25
C GLU A 78 -1.38 17.22 -0.45
N TYR A 79 -1.45 18.48 -0.04
CA TYR A 79 -0.61 19.54 -0.56
C TYR A 79 0.87 19.33 -0.18
N VAL A 80 1.11 18.97 1.09
CA VAL A 80 2.45 18.61 1.58
C VAL A 80 2.99 17.35 0.87
N ASP A 81 2.13 16.37 0.58
CA ASP A 81 2.55 15.13 -0.07
C ASP A 81 3.08 15.34 -1.49
N TYR A 82 2.56 16.30 -2.25
CA TYR A 82 3.13 16.62 -3.55
C TYR A 82 4.60 17.02 -3.46
N MET A 83 4.99 17.70 -2.37
CA MET A 83 6.39 18.03 -2.11
C MET A 83 7.16 16.83 -1.54
N ARG A 84 6.51 16.00 -0.71
CA ARG A 84 7.08 14.77 -0.17
C ARG A 84 7.45 13.77 -1.27
N ASP A 85 6.62 13.65 -2.31
CA ASP A 85 6.88 12.80 -3.48
C ASP A 85 8.26 13.11 -4.12
N GLN A 86 8.66 14.38 -4.12
CA GLN A 86 9.97 14.80 -4.59
C GLN A 86 11.08 14.25 -3.68
N GLN A 87 10.93 14.35 -2.36
CA GLN A 87 11.89 13.81 -1.39
C GLN A 87 12.00 12.28 -1.48
N GLU A 88 10.87 11.58 -1.59
CA GLU A 88 10.83 10.12 -1.68
C GLU A 88 11.52 9.62 -2.95
N SER A 89 11.27 10.30 -4.07
CA SER A 89 11.93 10.02 -5.35
C SER A 89 13.43 10.25 -5.26
N HIS A 90 13.88 11.35 -4.63
CA HIS A 90 15.30 11.60 -4.39
C HIS A 90 15.93 10.54 -3.48
N THR A 91 15.27 10.19 -2.37
CA THR A 91 15.72 9.12 -1.47
C THR A 91 15.85 7.78 -2.20
N ALA A 92 14.97 7.47 -3.15
CA ALA A 92 15.09 6.27 -3.99
C ALA A 92 16.35 6.31 -4.87
N LEU A 93 16.72 7.47 -5.41
CA LEU A 93 17.94 7.67 -6.19
C LEU A 93 19.20 7.55 -5.31
N THR A 94 19.18 8.10 -4.09
CA THR A 94 20.27 7.92 -3.12
C THR A 94 20.43 6.45 -2.72
N ARG A 95 19.33 5.72 -2.49
CA ARG A 95 19.36 4.26 -2.28
C ARG A 95 19.95 3.51 -3.47
N TYR A 96 19.68 3.96 -4.69
CA TYR A 96 20.26 3.38 -5.89
C TYR A 96 21.80 3.58 -5.95
N LEU A 97 22.32 4.75 -5.53
CA LEU A 97 23.76 4.94 -5.36
C LEU A 97 24.36 4.02 -4.31
N PHE A 98 23.66 3.81 -3.18
CA PHE A 98 24.13 2.86 -2.16
C PHE A 98 24.19 1.41 -2.68
N ASP A 99 23.24 0.98 -3.52
CA ASP A 99 23.32 -0.33 -4.19
C ASP A 99 24.54 -0.43 -5.13
N ILE A 100 24.85 0.64 -5.89
CA ILE A 100 26.08 0.70 -6.69
C ILE A 100 27.31 0.56 -5.79
N ARG A 101 27.38 1.30 -4.68
CA ARG A 101 28.49 1.25 -3.73
C ARG A 101 28.71 -0.15 -3.17
N LEU A 102 27.63 -0.79 -2.72
CA LEU A 102 27.67 -2.15 -2.17
C LEU A 102 28.19 -3.16 -3.19
N ARG A 103 27.73 -3.09 -4.44
CA ARG A 103 28.20 -3.96 -5.53
C ARG A 103 29.66 -3.69 -5.89
N ALA A 104 30.09 -2.44 -5.83
CA ALA A 104 31.48 -2.08 -6.09
C ALA A 104 32.40 -2.70 -5.05
N VAL A 105 32.07 -2.59 -3.75
CA VAL A 105 32.82 -3.27 -2.67
C VAL A 105 32.87 -4.76 -2.94
N LYS A 106 31.71 -5.38 -3.15
CA LYS A 106 31.61 -6.82 -3.38
C LYS A 106 32.52 -7.27 -4.53
N THR A 107 32.56 -6.51 -5.61
CA THR A 107 33.40 -6.83 -6.78
C THR A 107 34.89 -6.69 -6.43
N LEU A 108 35.29 -5.61 -5.78
CA LEU A 108 36.68 -5.37 -5.39
C LEU A 108 37.19 -6.40 -4.37
N THR A 109 36.35 -6.81 -3.42
CA THR A 109 36.75 -7.73 -2.35
C THR A 109 36.64 -9.20 -2.76
N GLU A 110 35.52 -9.62 -3.37
CA GLU A 110 35.27 -11.03 -3.68
C GLU A 110 35.88 -11.45 -5.02
N ASN A 111 35.81 -10.60 -6.05
CA ASN A 111 36.28 -10.97 -7.40
C ASN A 111 37.75 -10.57 -7.63
N GLU A 112 38.16 -9.41 -7.09
CA GLU A 112 39.52 -8.89 -7.27
C GLU A 112 40.44 -9.14 -6.05
N GLY A 113 39.91 -9.70 -4.96
CA GLY A 113 40.69 -10.09 -3.78
C GLY A 113 41.30 -8.92 -2.99
N GLN A 114 40.78 -7.70 -3.12
CA GLN A 114 41.28 -6.53 -2.44
C GLN A 114 40.81 -6.47 -0.98
N SER A 115 41.60 -5.81 -0.13
CA SER A 115 41.16 -5.53 1.24
C SER A 115 40.02 -4.51 1.25
N VAL A 116 39.25 -4.49 2.33
CA VAL A 116 38.13 -3.54 2.50
C VAL A 116 38.65 -2.09 2.53
N GLU A 117 39.82 -1.87 3.12
CA GLU A 117 40.49 -0.57 3.19
C GLU A 117 40.84 -0.07 1.80
N THR A 118 41.51 -0.88 0.98
CA THR A 118 41.85 -0.53 -0.41
C THR A 118 40.59 -0.30 -1.26
N ALA A 119 39.55 -1.12 -1.07
CA ALA A 119 38.28 -0.94 -1.77
C ALA A 119 37.64 0.42 -1.41
N ASN A 120 37.68 0.82 -0.14
CA ASN A 120 37.16 2.12 0.30
C ASN A 120 37.99 3.30 -0.24
N GLU A 121 39.32 3.20 -0.24
CA GLU A 121 40.19 4.21 -0.83
C GLU A 121 39.89 4.44 -2.32
N LYS A 122 39.72 3.35 -3.09
CA LYS A 122 39.34 3.44 -4.51
C LYS A 122 37.95 4.04 -4.74
N LEU A 123 37.05 3.91 -3.77
CA LEU A 123 35.68 4.39 -3.86
C LEU A 123 35.48 5.77 -3.21
N ALA A 124 36.54 6.40 -2.68
CA ALA A 124 36.45 7.69 -2.00
C ALA A 124 35.82 8.80 -2.87
N ALA A 125 36.21 8.90 -4.14
CA ALA A 125 35.63 9.88 -5.07
C ALA A 125 34.14 9.62 -5.35
N PHE A 126 33.74 8.34 -5.39
CA PHE A 126 32.33 7.96 -5.50
C PHE A 126 31.56 8.32 -4.23
N ASP A 127 32.14 8.09 -3.05
CA ASP A 127 31.50 8.39 -1.77
C ASP A 127 31.31 9.89 -1.58
N GLU A 128 32.30 10.71 -1.96
CA GLU A 128 32.18 12.17 -1.96
C GLU A 128 31.08 12.64 -2.93
N PHE A 129 31.03 12.07 -4.13
CA PHE A 129 29.96 12.35 -5.10
C PHE A 129 28.58 11.98 -4.54
N ALA A 130 28.44 10.78 -3.95
CA ALA A 130 27.19 10.30 -3.40
C ALA A 130 26.72 11.13 -2.19
N GLY A 131 27.65 11.58 -1.35
CA GLY A 131 27.39 12.52 -0.25
C GLY A 131 26.84 13.84 -0.76
N ARG A 132 27.59 14.51 -1.67
CA ARG A 132 27.13 15.78 -2.28
C ARG A 132 25.78 15.63 -2.97
N TYR A 133 25.55 14.52 -3.66
CA TYR A 133 24.25 14.22 -4.25
C TYR A 133 23.13 14.10 -3.21
N SER A 134 23.37 13.37 -2.12
CA SER A 134 22.42 13.18 -1.02
C SER A 134 22.02 14.51 -0.38
N ASP A 135 22.94 15.46 -0.28
CA ASP A 135 22.73 16.76 0.36
C ASP A 135 21.92 17.74 -0.52
N THR A 136 21.82 17.49 -1.83
CA THR A 136 21.14 18.41 -2.76
C THR A 136 19.67 18.68 -2.43
N ILE A 137 19.01 17.77 -1.70
CA ILE A 137 17.56 17.85 -1.41
C ILE A 137 17.25 18.56 -0.08
N GLU A 138 18.25 18.86 0.75
CA GLU A 138 18.06 19.40 2.11
C GLU A 138 17.13 20.63 2.19
N PRO A 139 17.19 21.63 1.26
CA PRO A 139 16.27 22.76 1.29
C PRO A 139 14.79 22.36 1.19
N VAL A 140 14.48 21.38 0.33
CA VAL A 140 13.12 20.84 0.22
C VAL A 140 12.77 20.00 1.45
N ARG A 141 13.75 19.29 2.05
CA ARG A 141 13.49 18.50 3.26
C ARG A 141 13.08 19.35 4.46
N GLY A 142 13.76 20.47 4.68
CA GLY A 142 13.39 21.42 5.74
C GLY A 142 11.95 21.90 5.57
N LEU A 143 11.61 22.39 4.37
CA LEU A 143 10.26 22.90 4.08
C LEU A 143 9.19 21.83 4.29
N VAL A 144 9.37 20.61 3.77
CA VAL A 144 8.35 19.56 3.92
C VAL A 144 8.16 19.19 5.40
N SER A 145 9.24 19.14 6.19
CA SER A 145 9.12 18.86 7.62
C SER A 145 8.25 19.89 8.32
N GLU A 146 8.56 21.17 8.14
CA GLU A 146 7.81 22.28 8.75
C GLU A 146 6.33 22.29 8.31
N LEU A 147 6.08 22.11 7.02
CA LEU A 147 4.72 22.09 6.47
C LEU A 147 3.92 20.87 6.95
N THR A 148 4.60 19.74 7.20
CA THR A 148 3.97 18.55 7.79
C THR A 148 3.42 18.88 9.18
N ASP A 149 4.22 19.52 10.03
CA ASP A 149 3.82 19.88 11.38
C ASP A 149 2.62 20.84 11.37
N VAL A 150 2.64 21.83 10.49
CA VAL A 150 1.51 22.77 10.32
C VAL A 150 0.25 22.03 9.88
N ALA A 151 0.33 21.18 8.86
CA ALA A 151 -0.83 20.46 8.35
C ALA A 151 -1.39 19.42 9.35
N VAL A 152 -0.51 18.78 10.13
CA VAL A 152 -0.92 17.91 11.25
C VAL A 152 -1.66 18.71 12.32
N ALA A 153 -1.16 19.89 12.71
CA ALA A 153 -1.83 20.74 13.68
C ALA A 153 -3.23 21.17 13.22
N ILE A 154 -3.39 21.50 11.92
CA ILE A 154 -4.71 21.82 11.33
C ILE A 154 -5.64 20.60 11.41
N LYS A 155 -5.14 19.41 11.06
CA LYS A 155 -5.91 18.16 11.16
C LYS A 155 -6.36 17.87 12.59
N GLU A 156 -5.46 18.01 13.57
CA GLU A 156 -5.76 17.79 14.99
C GLU A 156 -6.83 18.77 15.47
N LYS A 157 -6.67 20.06 15.17
CA LYS A 157 -7.66 21.09 15.49
C LYS A 157 -9.04 20.78 14.93
N TYR A 158 -9.10 20.32 13.67
CA TYR A 158 -10.38 19.91 13.08
C TYR A 158 -10.96 18.68 13.76
N THR A 159 -10.13 17.67 14.05
CA THR A 159 -10.57 16.43 14.70
C THR A 159 -11.16 16.71 16.08
N ILE A 160 -10.50 17.55 16.88
CA ILE A 160 -11.00 18.00 18.19
C ILE A 160 -12.35 18.69 18.04
N ASN A 161 -12.52 19.55 17.04
CA ASN A 161 -13.79 20.24 16.80
C ASN A 161 -14.91 19.30 16.33
N GLU A 162 -14.61 18.29 15.50
CA GLU A 162 -15.59 17.28 15.10
C GLU A 162 -16.00 16.38 16.28
N ASP A 163 -15.07 16.04 17.16
CA ASP A 163 -15.36 15.26 18.35
C ASP A 163 -16.20 16.07 19.36
N ALA A 164 -15.91 17.36 19.54
CA ALA A 164 -16.77 18.27 20.32
C ALA A 164 -18.19 18.37 19.73
N LYS A 165 -18.36 18.39 18.40
CA LYS A 165 -19.70 18.38 17.77
C LYS A 165 -20.45 17.08 18.09
N LYS A 166 -19.77 15.94 18.01
CA LYS A 166 -20.36 14.63 18.34
C LYS A 166 -20.74 14.55 19.82
N GLU A 167 -19.86 14.99 20.70
CA GLU A 167 -20.09 15.05 22.14
C GLU A 167 -21.34 15.91 22.45
N ARG A 168 -21.41 17.11 21.89
CA ARG A 168 -22.58 17.98 22.04
C ARG A 168 -23.87 17.31 21.54
N ALA A 169 -23.81 16.64 20.38
CA ALA A 169 -24.96 15.94 19.82
C ALA A 169 -25.42 14.78 20.73
N GLN A 170 -24.48 14.07 21.38
CA GLN A 170 -24.77 13.01 22.34
C GLN A 170 -25.45 13.56 23.60
N PHE A 171 -24.95 14.66 24.17
CA PHE A 171 -25.60 15.32 25.31
C PHE A 171 -27.03 15.78 24.98
N LEU A 172 -27.23 16.39 23.80
CA LEU A 172 -28.56 16.77 23.33
C LEU A 172 -29.50 15.57 23.16
N ALA A 173 -29.00 14.46 22.61
CA ALA A 173 -29.78 13.23 22.46
C ALA A 173 -30.14 12.59 23.81
N ALA A 174 -29.32 12.79 24.84
CA ALA A 174 -29.55 12.35 26.21
C ALA A 174 -30.43 13.31 27.04
N GLY A 175 -30.84 14.46 26.48
CA GLY A 175 -31.61 15.49 27.19
C GLY A 175 -30.79 16.36 28.16
N MET A 176 -29.46 16.28 28.09
CA MET A 176 -28.49 17.00 28.93
C MET A 176 -28.12 18.34 28.28
N THR A 177 -29.03 19.32 28.34
CA THR A 177 -28.88 20.59 27.62
C THR A 177 -27.83 21.52 28.20
N ASP A 178 -27.58 21.45 29.50
CA ASP A 178 -26.60 22.32 30.18
C ASP A 178 -25.18 21.90 29.80
N GLU A 179 -24.90 20.60 29.86
CA GLU A 179 -23.64 19.98 29.43
C GLU A 179 -23.40 20.20 27.93
N ALA A 180 -24.45 20.08 27.10
CA ALA A 180 -24.36 20.40 25.67
C ALA A 180 -23.99 21.87 25.38
N ASN A 181 -24.29 22.80 26.28
CA ASN A 181 -23.93 24.21 26.13
C ASN A 181 -22.51 24.51 26.62
N GLU A 182 -21.96 23.67 27.50
CA GLU A 182 -20.57 23.78 27.94
C GLU A 182 -19.57 23.32 26.88
N VAL A 183 -19.97 22.42 25.98
CA VAL A 183 -19.12 21.94 24.88
C VAL A 183 -18.78 23.08 23.91
N LYS A 184 -17.50 23.48 23.92
CA LYS A 184 -16.98 24.55 23.06
C LYS A 184 -16.65 24.01 21.67
N ILE A 185 -17.45 24.40 20.69
CA ILE A 185 -17.18 24.14 19.28
C ILE A 185 -16.54 25.39 18.69
N ILE A 186 -15.29 25.27 18.24
CA ILE A 186 -14.58 26.36 17.56
C ILE A 186 -14.76 26.17 16.07
N GLU A 187 -15.45 27.11 15.41
CA GLU A 187 -15.56 27.06 13.95
C GLU A 187 -14.18 27.26 13.32
N THR A 188 -13.77 26.33 12.45
CA THR A 188 -12.44 26.34 11.83
C THR A 188 -12.54 27.05 10.49
N ASP A 189 -11.95 28.25 10.38
CA ASP A 189 -11.76 28.91 9.07
C ASP A 189 -10.59 28.25 8.34
N PHE A 190 -10.87 27.19 7.58
CA PHE A 190 -9.86 26.48 6.80
C PHE A 190 -9.06 27.39 5.87
N LYS A 191 -9.65 28.45 5.33
CA LYS A 191 -8.92 29.36 4.44
C LYS A 191 -7.84 30.11 5.21
N ALA A 192 -8.16 30.59 6.41
CA ALA A 192 -7.20 31.26 7.28
C ALA A 192 -6.13 30.29 7.80
N GLU A 193 -6.53 29.08 8.24
CA GLU A 193 -5.61 28.06 8.76
C GLU A 193 -4.64 27.54 7.70
N LEU A 194 -5.08 27.41 6.43
CA LEU A 194 -4.24 26.94 5.32
C LEU A 194 -3.34 28.02 4.73
N ALA A 195 -3.56 29.30 5.05
CA ALA A 195 -2.79 30.41 4.47
C ALA A 195 -1.26 30.27 4.69
N PRO A 196 -0.75 29.82 5.85
CA PRO A 196 0.67 29.55 6.04
C PRO A 196 1.21 28.40 5.18
N LEU A 197 0.39 27.38 4.86
CA LEU A 197 0.80 26.27 4.00
C LEU A 197 0.90 26.70 2.53
N VAL A 198 -0.18 27.30 2.02
CA VAL A 198 -0.27 27.71 0.61
C VAL A 198 0.62 28.93 0.32
N GLY A 199 0.91 29.76 1.34
CA GLY A 199 1.84 30.88 1.21
C GLY A 199 3.28 30.47 0.91
N VAL A 200 3.66 29.21 1.17
CA VAL A 200 5.03 28.70 0.99
C VAL A 200 5.30 28.23 -0.45
N THR A 201 4.29 28.16 -1.34
CA THR A 201 4.50 27.74 -2.75
C THR A 201 5.68 28.42 -3.43
N PRO A 202 5.84 29.76 -3.36
CA PRO A 202 6.96 30.43 -4.03
C PRO A 202 8.32 29.99 -3.47
N ALA A 203 8.44 29.85 -2.15
CA ALA A 203 9.67 29.40 -1.49
C ALA A 203 9.98 27.94 -1.83
N TYR A 204 8.95 27.08 -1.92
CA TYR A 204 9.13 25.70 -2.40
C TYR A 204 9.60 25.65 -3.86
N VAL A 205 9.01 26.45 -4.75
CA VAL A 205 9.42 26.51 -6.16
C VAL A 205 10.86 26.97 -6.30
N GLU A 206 11.26 28.00 -5.55
CA GLU A 206 12.64 28.47 -5.47
C GLU A 206 13.58 27.35 -4.99
N ALA A 207 13.26 26.71 -3.87
CA ALA A 207 14.04 25.61 -3.31
C ALA A 207 14.15 24.45 -4.32
N SER A 208 13.05 24.05 -4.96
CA SER A 208 12.99 22.97 -5.94
C SER A 208 13.83 23.27 -7.19
N ASN A 209 13.82 24.51 -7.67
CA ASN A 209 14.71 24.96 -8.74
C ASN A 209 16.18 24.92 -8.30
N GLY A 210 16.49 25.30 -7.06
CA GLY A 210 17.81 25.16 -6.46
C GLY A 210 18.28 23.71 -6.42
N VAL A 211 17.42 22.78 -5.99
CA VAL A 211 17.70 21.33 -6.02
C VAL A 211 17.99 20.86 -7.45
N ALA A 212 17.19 21.29 -8.43
CA ALA A 212 17.41 20.93 -9.82
C ALA A 212 18.76 21.40 -10.36
N ALA A 213 19.18 22.61 -10.00
CA ALA A 213 20.49 23.16 -10.35
C ALA A 213 21.62 22.37 -9.66
N ALA A 214 21.53 22.15 -8.35
CA ALA A 214 22.52 21.42 -7.57
C ALA A 214 22.70 19.98 -8.05
N ILE A 215 21.62 19.28 -8.40
CA ILE A 215 21.69 17.93 -8.98
C ILE A 215 22.44 17.96 -10.30
N LYS A 216 22.13 18.90 -11.20
CA LYS A 216 22.83 19.01 -12.50
C LYS A 216 24.32 19.26 -12.32
N GLU A 217 24.69 20.12 -11.36
CA GLU A 217 26.08 20.41 -11.02
C GLU A 217 26.80 19.16 -10.48
N VAL A 218 26.20 18.46 -9.52
CA VAL A 218 26.80 17.22 -8.97
C VAL A 218 26.95 16.18 -10.06
N LEU A 219 25.92 15.96 -10.90
CA LEU A 219 25.97 15.00 -12.01
C LEU A 219 27.05 15.33 -13.05
N ALA A 220 27.39 16.59 -13.26
CA ALA A 220 28.51 16.98 -14.12
C ALA A 220 29.87 16.51 -13.59
N THR A 221 29.97 16.27 -12.28
CA THR A 221 31.17 15.77 -11.59
C THR A 221 31.13 14.26 -11.32
N THR A 222 30.33 13.50 -12.07
CA THR A 222 30.23 12.04 -11.90
C THR A 222 31.61 11.38 -12.03
N PRO A 223 32.10 10.67 -10.99
CA PRO A 223 33.38 10.00 -11.05
C PRO A 223 33.32 8.74 -11.92
N VAL A 224 34.45 8.36 -12.50
CA VAL A 224 34.63 7.05 -13.14
C VAL A 224 34.70 6.00 -12.04
N LEU A 225 33.91 4.94 -12.17
CA LEU A 225 33.91 3.85 -11.20
C LEU A 225 35.16 2.98 -11.39
N PRO A 226 35.82 2.54 -10.29
CA PRO A 226 36.93 1.60 -10.38
C PRO A 226 36.49 0.20 -10.84
N VAL A 227 35.18 -0.04 -10.97
CA VAL A 227 34.57 -1.31 -11.37
C VAL A 227 33.79 -1.08 -12.69
N PRO A 228 34.38 -1.36 -13.86
CA PRO A 228 33.80 -0.99 -15.16
C PRO A 228 32.42 -1.60 -15.45
N VAL A 229 32.13 -2.78 -14.90
CA VAL A 229 30.81 -3.44 -15.08
C VAL A 229 29.66 -2.65 -14.44
N LEU A 230 29.94 -1.69 -13.55
CA LEU A 230 28.94 -0.84 -12.91
C LEU A 230 28.72 0.49 -13.63
N GLU A 231 29.47 0.80 -14.70
CA GLU A 231 29.29 2.04 -15.47
C GLU A 231 27.91 2.13 -16.14
N GLU A 232 27.34 1.00 -16.56
CA GLU A 232 25.97 0.96 -17.08
C GLU A 232 24.96 1.39 -16.01
N ARG A 233 25.17 0.98 -14.75
CA ARG A 233 24.32 1.40 -13.64
C ARG A 233 24.47 2.88 -13.32
N MET A 234 25.68 3.42 -13.46
CA MET A 234 25.92 4.86 -13.33
C MET A 234 25.25 5.66 -14.46
N THR A 235 25.27 5.13 -15.69
CA THR A 235 24.51 5.70 -16.81
C THR A 235 23.02 5.70 -16.51
N ARG A 236 22.48 4.57 -16.01
CA ARG A 236 21.08 4.46 -15.59
C ARG A 236 20.74 5.45 -14.46
N PHE A 237 21.65 5.70 -13.52
CA PHE A 237 21.46 6.71 -12.48
C PHE A 237 21.25 8.12 -13.06
N LYS A 238 22.02 8.50 -14.09
CA LYS A 238 21.85 9.79 -14.79
C LYS A 238 20.50 9.87 -15.51
N GLU A 239 20.08 8.79 -16.17
CA GLU A 239 18.76 8.73 -16.83
C GLU A 239 17.61 8.87 -15.84
N LEU A 240 17.70 8.18 -14.69
CA LEU A 240 16.70 8.26 -13.63
C LEU A 240 16.63 9.66 -13.02
N ASN A 241 17.79 10.34 -12.89
CA ASN A 241 17.81 11.75 -12.50
C ASN A 241 17.15 12.67 -13.52
N ALA A 242 17.37 12.44 -14.83
CA ALA A 242 16.69 13.22 -15.86
C ALA A 242 15.16 13.04 -15.79
N GLN A 243 14.69 11.81 -15.56
CA GLN A 243 13.27 11.52 -15.35
C GLN A 243 12.72 12.17 -14.08
N TYR A 244 13.47 12.11 -12.98
CA TYR A 244 13.12 12.75 -11.72
C TYR A 244 13.01 14.28 -11.87
N LEU A 245 13.98 14.94 -12.50
CA LEU A 245 13.93 16.39 -12.73
C LEU A 245 12.75 16.79 -13.64
N ALA A 246 12.34 15.91 -14.56
CA ALA A 246 11.19 16.14 -15.42
C ALA A 246 9.84 16.13 -14.66
N THR A 247 9.78 15.64 -13.42
CA THR A 247 8.54 15.67 -12.61
C THR A 247 8.30 17.01 -11.93
N PHE A 248 9.32 17.87 -11.78
CA PHE A 248 9.24 19.09 -10.97
C PHE A 248 8.16 20.07 -11.48
N PRO A 249 8.02 20.33 -12.79
CA PRO A 249 6.96 21.23 -13.30
C PRO A 249 5.55 20.71 -13.00
N GLU A 250 5.36 19.39 -13.03
CA GLU A 250 4.08 18.78 -12.71
C GLU A 250 3.75 18.90 -11.22
N THR A 251 4.75 18.75 -10.33
CA THR A 251 4.58 19.03 -8.90
C THR A 251 4.21 20.48 -8.65
N GLN A 252 4.88 21.44 -9.28
CA GLN A 252 4.52 22.86 -9.20
C GLN A 252 3.07 23.10 -9.64
N ARG A 253 2.67 22.55 -10.79
CA ARG A 253 1.30 22.68 -11.30
C ARG A 253 0.27 22.11 -10.31
N LYS A 254 0.56 20.98 -9.68
CA LYS A 254 -0.32 20.38 -8.66
C LYS A 254 -0.49 21.31 -7.46
N LEU A 255 0.59 21.95 -6.98
CA LEU A 255 0.53 22.90 -5.87
C LEU A 255 -0.26 24.16 -6.23
N GLU A 256 -0.05 24.73 -7.42
CA GLU A 256 -0.74 25.94 -7.90
C GLU A 256 -2.25 25.72 -8.14
N THR A 257 -2.62 24.51 -8.56
CA THR A 257 -4.01 24.14 -8.87
C THR A 257 -4.69 23.40 -7.71
N TRP A 258 -4.01 23.27 -6.58
CA TRP A 258 -4.55 22.58 -5.42
C TRP A 258 -5.69 23.36 -4.80
N ASP A 259 -6.78 22.65 -4.50
CA ASP A 259 -7.98 23.21 -3.91
C ASP A 259 -8.53 22.26 -2.84
N TYR A 260 -8.52 22.72 -1.59
CA TYR A 260 -9.00 21.98 -0.44
C TYR A 260 -10.53 21.73 -0.48
N GLN A 261 -11.29 22.52 -1.26
CA GLN A 261 -12.73 22.40 -1.38
C GLN A 261 -13.17 21.34 -2.39
N LYS A 262 -12.25 20.89 -3.26
CA LYS A 262 -12.57 19.94 -4.32
C LYS A 262 -13.06 18.61 -3.71
N PRO A 263 -14.28 18.15 -4.03
CA PRO A 263 -14.80 16.92 -3.46
C PRO A 263 -13.99 15.71 -3.93
N ILE A 264 -13.85 14.71 -3.06
CA ILE A 264 -13.26 13.40 -3.40
C ILE A 264 -14.37 12.52 -4.00
N PRO A 265 -14.27 12.14 -5.29
CA PRO A 265 -15.20 11.19 -5.90
C PRO A 265 -15.07 9.80 -5.27
N LEU A 266 -16.20 9.14 -5.02
CA LEU A 266 -16.23 7.83 -4.35
C LEU A 266 -15.50 6.74 -5.17
N MET A 267 -15.53 6.86 -6.49
CA MET A 267 -14.81 5.97 -7.40
C MET A 267 -13.29 6.11 -7.27
N ASP A 268 -12.79 7.32 -6.99
CA ASP A 268 -11.35 7.56 -6.81
C ASP A 268 -10.86 6.98 -5.49
N THR A 269 -11.69 7.01 -4.44
CA THR A 269 -11.41 6.32 -3.18
C THR A 269 -11.31 4.81 -3.36
N VAL A 270 -12.23 4.19 -4.12
CA VAL A 270 -12.21 2.74 -4.37
C VAL A 270 -11.01 2.34 -5.25
N LYS A 271 -10.74 3.10 -6.32
CA LYS A 271 -9.58 2.84 -7.18
C LYS A 271 -8.26 3.07 -6.44
N GLY A 272 -8.17 4.13 -5.64
CA GLY A 272 -7.03 4.40 -4.78
C GLY A 272 -6.83 3.31 -3.73
N PHE A 273 -7.89 2.74 -3.18
CA PHE A 273 -7.78 1.59 -2.28
C PHE A 273 -7.28 0.34 -3.03
N ILE A 274 -7.83 -0.01 -4.19
CA ILE A 274 -7.46 -1.28 -4.86
C ILE A 274 -6.12 -1.19 -5.60
N PHE A 275 -5.78 -0.02 -6.16
CA PHE A 275 -4.66 0.17 -7.08
C PHE A 275 -3.71 1.31 -6.66
N GLY A 276 -3.93 1.92 -5.49
CA GLY A 276 -3.07 2.99 -4.99
C GLY A 276 -1.68 2.51 -4.63
N LYS A 277 -0.70 3.39 -4.84
CA LYS A 277 0.70 3.15 -4.45
C LYS A 277 0.96 3.47 -2.97
N GLN A 278 0.14 4.34 -2.38
CA GLN A 278 0.20 4.76 -0.98
C GLN A 278 -1.21 4.60 -0.39
N TRP A 279 -1.29 3.98 0.79
CA TRP A 279 -2.54 3.77 1.51
C TRP A 279 -2.64 4.87 2.56
N LEU A 280 -3.45 5.89 2.30
CA LEU A 280 -3.68 7.00 3.23
C LEU A 280 -4.63 6.54 4.33
N THR A 281 -4.11 6.13 5.50
CA THR A 281 -4.93 5.81 6.67
C THR A 281 -5.02 7.00 7.62
N ALA A 282 -5.95 6.96 8.57
CA ALA A 282 -6.35 8.11 9.39
C ALA A 282 -5.23 8.68 10.29
N SER A 283 -4.02 8.13 10.30
CA SER A 283 -2.86 8.65 11.02
C SER A 283 -1.55 8.31 10.30
N PHE A 284 -0.65 9.29 10.17
CA PHE A 284 0.70 9.10 9.60
C PHE A 284 1.50 8.00 10.31
N TRP A 285 1.24 7.76 11.59
CA TRP A 285 1.84 6.65 12.34
C TRP A 285 1.21 5.29 11.99
N GLN A 286 -0.07 5.24 11.63
CA GLN A 286 -0.71 4.00 11.18
C GLN A 286 -0.29 3.61 9.75
N ASP A 287 0.06 4.56 8.89
CA ASP A 287 0.60 4.27 7.56
C ASP A 287 1.95 3.54 7.63
N TRP A 288 2.78 3.84 8.64
CA TRP A 288 4.06 3.15 8.88
C TRP A 288 3.89 1.74 9.48
N TYR A 289 2.85 1.52 10.30
CA TYR A 289 2.65 0.26 11.05
C TYR A 289 1.47 -0.60 10.55
N GLY A 290 0.71 -0.17 9.55
CA GLY A 290 -0.54 -0.82 9.11
C GLY A 290 -0.38 -2.25 8.57
N VAL A 291 0.80 -2.63 8.11
CA VAL A 291 1.10 -4.01 7.67
C VAL A 291 1.20 -4.97 8.87
N VAL A 292 1.61 -4.49 10.05
CA VAL A 292 1.91 -5.35 11.20
C VAL A 292 0.65 -6.04 11.76
N PRO A 293 -0.47 -5.34 12.02
CA PRO A 293 -1.70 -5.99 12.49
C PRO A 293 -2.28 -6.99 11.48
N LEU A 294 -2.22 -6.68 10.18
CA LEU A 294 -2.71 -7.58 9.12
C LEU A 294 -1.84 -8.84 9.00
N PHE A 295 -0.52 -8.69 9.09
CA PHE A 295 0.42 -9.81 9.08
C PHE A 295 0.26 -10.69 10.32
N VAL A 296 0.18 -10.10 11.52
CA VAL A 296 -0.01 -10.81 12.78
C VAL A 296 -1.37 -11.50 12.82
N GLY A 297 -2.44 -10.84 12.38
CA GLY A 297 -3.77 -11.43 12.28
C GLY A 297 -3.81 -12.62 11.32
N SER A 298 -3.22 -12.49 10.13
CA SER A 298 -3.16 -13.58 9.14
C SER A 298 -2.32 -14.76 9.62
N LEU A 299 -1.20 -14.49 10.32
CA LEU A 299 -0.35 -15.50 10.93
C LEU A 299 -1.11 -16.25 12.03
N MET A 300 -1.82 -15.54 12.90
CA MET A 300 -2.57 -16.13 14.02
C MET A 300 -3.72 -17.01 13.53
N VAL A 301 -4.48 -16.57 12.51
CA VAL A 301 -5.53 -17.38 11.87
C VAL A 301 -4.94 -18.63 11.22
N SER A 302 -3.80 -18.52 10.53
CA SER A 302 -3.14 -19.66 9.90
C SER A 302 -2.67 -20.70 10.94
N VAL A 303 -2.13 -20.24 12.07
CA VAL A 303 -1.73 -21.11 13.18
C VAL A 303 -2.94 -21.84 13.77
N ILE A 304 -4.02 -21.12 14.08
CA ILE A 304 -5.24 -21.73 14.63
C ILE A 304 -5.85 -22.74 13.65
N ALA A 305 -5.89 -22.41 12.36
CA ALA A 305 -6.36 -23.30 11.32
C ALA A 305 -5.52 -24.59 11.25
N LEU A 306 -4.18 -24.49 11.35
CA LEU A 306 -3.30 -25.65 11.37
C LEU A 306 -3.57 -26.53 12.61
N PHE A 307 -3.72 -25.92 13.79
CA PHE A 307 -3.97 -26.63 15.04
C PHE A 307 -5.33 -27.32 15.10
N MET A 308 -6.36 -26.80 14.42
CA MET A 308 -7.67 -27.44 14.39
C MET A 308 -7.84 -28.40 13.21
N ALA A 309 -7.41 -28.00 12.01
CA ALA A 309 -7.65 -28.78 10.80
C ALA A 309 -6.78 -30.04 10.72
N VAL A 310 -5.54 -30.01 11.22
CA VAL A 310 -4.64 -31.18 11.15
C VAL A 310 -5.12 -32.32 12.05
N PRO A 311 -5.46 -32.13 13.34
CA PRO A 311 -5.95 -33.21 14.18
C PRO A 311 -7.32 -33.75 13.74
N LEU A 312 -8.22 -32.87 13.30
CA LEU A 312 -9.53 -33.29 12.76
C LEU A 312 -9.38 -34.04 11.43
N GLY A 313 -8.47 -33.60 10.56
CA GLY A 313 -8.18 -34.27 9.29
C GLY A 313 -7.55 -35.65 9.49
N VAL A 314 -6.61 -35.79 10.43
CA VAL A 314 -6.02 -37.08 10.79
C VAL A 314 -7.05 -37.99 11.46
N GLY A 315 -7.87 -37.46 12.37
CA GLY A 315 -8.93 -38.21 13.04
C GLY A 315 -10.08 -38.65 12.13
N ALA A 316 -10.29 -37.98 10.99
CA ALA A 316 -11.26 -38.41 9.97
C ALA A 316 -10.66 -39.40 8.95
N ALA A 317 -9.33 -39.46 8.83
CA ALA A 317 -8.63 -40.34 7.91
C ALA A 317 -8.29 -41.71 8.53
N ILE A 318 -8.18 -41.77 9.86
CA ILE A 318 -8.10 -43.00 10.66
C ILE A 318 -9.51 -43.55 10.87
#